data_AF-A0A6J4WWI8-F1
#
_entry.id   AF-A0A6J4WWI8-F1
#
_cell.length_a   1.000
_cell.length_b   1.000
_cell.length_c   1.000
_cell.angle_alpha   90.00
_cell.angle_beta   90.00
_cell.angle_gamma   90.00
#
_symmetry.space_group_name_H-M   'P 1'
#
loop_
_entity.id
_entity.type
_entity.pdbx_description
1 polymer ?
#
loop_
_entity_poly.entity_id
_entity_poly.type
_entity_poly.pdbx_seq_one_letter_code
_entity_poly.pdbx_strand_id
1 'polypeptide(L)' 'MLVKKYGKKAKLKKNIHCHTFRHTCATAMLRNKAGVRNIQKLLGHSSLDSTQVYTRVSITDLKEVHQRCHPREKDKE' A
#
# COMPACT_ATOMS: atom_id res chain seq x y z
N MET A 1 -20.07 12.10 -3.04
CA MET A 1 -18.60 12.17 -2.89
C MET A 1 -17.93 12.40 -4.23
N LEU A 2 -17.03 13.39 -4.31
CA LEU A 2 -16.28 13.76 -5.52
C LEU A 2 -15.50 12.58 -6.11
N VAL A 3 -14.79 11.83 -5.26
CA VAL A 3 -14.00 10.64 -5.65
C VAL A 3 -14.85 9.58 -6.36
N LYS A 4 -16.07 9.33 -5.87
CA LYS A 4 -17.00 8.36 -6.51
C LYS A 4 -17.47 8.84 -7.89
N LYS A 5 -17.70 10.14 -8.06
CA LYS A 5 -18.08 10.74 -9.35
C LYS A 5 -16.96 10.57 -10.39
N TYR A 6 -15.72 10.87 -10.00
CA TYR A 6 -14.57 10.69 -10.90
C TYR A 6 -14.22 9.22 -11.12
N GLY A 7 -14.41 8.34 -10.13
CA GLY A 7 -14.23 6.90 -10.31
C GLY A 7 -15.17 6.29 -11.35
N LYS A 8 -16.44 6.72 -11.36
CA LYS A 8 -17.40 6.34 -12.40
C LYS A 8 -16.98 6.87 -13.78
N LYS A 9 -16.53 8.13 -13.87
CA LYS A 9 -16.02 8.71 -15.13
C LYS A 9 -14.79 7.96 -15.65
N ALA A 10 -13.91 7.51 -14.76
CA ALA A 10 -12.73 6.72 -15.09
C ALA A 10 -13.04 5.23 -15.38
N LYS A 11 -14.32 4.84 -15.44
CA LYS A 11 -14.78 3.45 -15.70
C LYS A 11 -14.19 2.41 -14.72
N LEU A 12 -13.92 2.81 -13.47
CA LEU A 12 -13.44 1.88 -12.45
C LEU A 12 -14.58 0.93 -12.03
N LYS A 13 -14.33 -0.39 -12.13
CA LYS A 13 -15.27 -1.43 -11.69
C LYS A 13 -15.41 -1.50 -10.17
N LYS A 14 -14.37 -1.10 -9.43
CA LYS A 14 -14.36 -1.09 -7.96
C LYS A 14 -15.06 0.17 -7.44
N ASN A 15 -15.82 -0.01 -6.36
CA ASN A 15 -16.42 1.11 -5.63
C ASN A 15 -15.32 1.83 -4.86
N ILE A 16 -15.01 3.08 -5.25
CA ILE A 16 -13.94 3.89 -4.64
C ILE A 16 -14.50 5.03 -3.79
N HIS A 17 -13.83 5.26 -2.66
CA HIS A 17 -14.16 6.27 -1.66
C HIS A 17 -12.88 7.00 -1.24
N CYS A 18 -13.01 8.10 -0.48
CA CYS A 18 -11.85 8.83 0.03
C CYS A 18 -10.89 7.92 0.83
N HIS A 19 -11.43 7.00 1.64
CA HIS A 19 -10.61 6.02 2.36
C HIS A 19 -9.81 5.11 1.42
N THR A 20 -10.44 4.60 0.35
CA THR A 20 -9.74 3.76 -0.65
C THR A 20 -8.57 4.52 -1.29
N PHE A 21 -8.77 5.79 -1.64
CA PHE A 21 -7.72 6.63 -2.21
C PHE A 21 -6.55 6.84 -1.23
N ARG A 22 -6.87 7.16 0.04
CA ARG A 22 -5.86 7.29 1.10
C ARG A 22 -5.07 5.99 1.29
N HIS A 23 -5.75 4.85 1.31
CA HIS A 23 -5.11 3.55 1.45
C HIS A 23 -4.16 3.25 0.29
N THR A 24 -4.60 3.47 -0.95
CA THR A 24 -3.76 3.25 -2.14
C THR A 24 -2.52 4.15 -2.13
N CYS A 25 -2.68 5.41 -1.72
CA CYS A 25 -1.57 6.37 -1.61
C CYS A 25 -0.52 5.92 -0.57
N ALA A 26 -0.97 5.54 0.64
CA ALA A 26 -0.09 5.05 1.70
C ALA A 26 0.67 3.77 1.28
N THR A 27 -0.04 2.80 0.70
CA THR A 27 0.54 1.55 0.21
C THR A 27 1.56 1.80 -0.90
N ALA A 28 1.28 2.70 -1.84
CA ALA A 28 2.21 3.04 -2.91
C ALA A 28 3.49 3.67 -2.37
N MET A 29 3.41 4.55 -1.38
CA MET A 29 4.60 5.13 -0.75
C MET A 29 5.42 4.09 0.01
N LEU A 30 4.75 3.20 0.77
CA LEU A 30 5.41 2.14 1.51
C LEU A 30 6.18 1.18 0.58
N ARG A 31 5.58 0.85 -0.57
CA ARG A 31 6.21 0.05 -1.64
C ARG A 31 7.46 0.71 -2.22
N ASN A 32 7.44 2.03 -2.32
CA ASN A 32 8.60 2.82 -2.75
C ASN A 32 9.59 3.10 -1.59
N LYS A 33 9.56 2.28 -0.53
CA LYS A 33 10.47 2.34 0.62
C LYS A 33 10.38 3.65 1.41
N ALA A 34 9.27 4.39 1.31
CA ALA A 34 9.06 5.55 2.16
C ALA A 34 8.91 5.09 3.62
N GLY A 35 9.65 5.74 4.53
CA GLY A 35 9.58 5.43 5.96
C GLY A 35 8.18 5.66 6.52
N VAL A 36 7.72 4.75 7.39
CA VAL A 36 6.37 4.78 7.99
C VAL A 36 6.07 6.11 8.70
N ARG A 37 7.06 6.72 9.35
CA ARG A 37 6.93 8.06 9.97
C ARG A 37 6.68 9.18 8.96
N ASN A 38 7.25 9.10 7.76
CA ASN A 38 7.04 10.09 6.71
C ASN A 38 5.63 9.99 6.15
N ILE A 39 5.16 8.75 5.92
CA ILE A 39 3.78 8.48 5.50
C ILE A 39 2.79 8.95 6.57
N GLN A 40 3.06 8.68 7.84
CA GLN A 40 2.22 9.13 8.95
C GLN A 40 2.08 10.66 8.99
N LYS A 41 3.21 11.39 8.89
CA LYS A 41 3.21 12.86 8.86
C LYS A 41 2.42 13.40 7.67
N LEU A 42 2.61 12.82 6.48
CA LEU A 42 1.94 13.25 5.25
C LEU A 42 0.41 13.00 5.30
N LEU A 43 -0.02 11.91 5.95
CA LEU A 43 -1.44 11.56 6.09
C LEU A 43 -2.11 12.20 7.30
N GLY A 44 -1.36 12.89 8.17
CA GLY A 44 -1.88 13.57 9.35
C GLY A 44 -2.47 12.61 10.40
N HIS A 45 -1.96 11.37 10.47
CA HIS A 45 -2.46 10.38 11.41
C HIS A 45 -1.95 10.67 12.84
N SER A 46 -2.87 10.94 13.76
CA SER A 46 -2.58 11.19 15.18
C SER A 46 -2.02 9.96 15.92
N SER A 47 -2.34 8.75 15.45
CA SER A 47 -1.83 7.49 16.01
C SER A 47 -1.12 6.62 14.97
N LEU A 48 -0.05 5.94 15.40
CA LEU A 48 0.69 4.97 14.58
C LEU A 48 -0.14 3.74 14.22
N ASP A 49 -1.11 3.36 15.05
CA ASP A 49 -2.04 2.24 14.87
C ASP A 49 -2.73 2.28 13.49
N SER A 50 -3.22 3.46 13.09
CA SER A 50 -3.86 3.66 11.79
C SER A 50 -2.91 3.54 10.59
N THR A 51 -1.60 3.63 10.84
CA THR A 51 -0.54 3.53 9.81
C THR A 51 0.06 2.12 9.78
N GLN A 52 0.01 1.36 10.88
CA GLN A 52 0.43 -0.04 10.95
C GLN A 52 -0.41 -0.96 10.05
N VAL A 53 -1.66 -0.59 9.73
CA VAL A 53 -2.47 -1.36 8.77
C VAL A 53 -1.79 -1.47 7.40
N TYR A 54 -0.91 -0.52 7.04
CA TYR A 54 -0.16 -0.53 5.78
C TYR A 54 1.08 -1.41 5.80
N THR A 55 1.70 -1.63 6.97
CA THR A 55 2.91 -2.46 7.08
C THR A 55 2.70 -3.91 6.66
N ARG A 56 1.46 -4.42 6.66
CA ARG A 56 1.12 -5.76 6.17
C ARG A 56 1.45 -5.96 4.69
N VAL A 57 1.43 -4.89 3.89
CA VAL A 57 1.80 -4.93 2.47
C VAL A 57 3.30 -5.15 2.27
N SER A 58 4.13 -4.54 3.12
CA SER A 58 5.59 -4.72 3.08
C SER A 58 6.03 -6.15 3.32
N ILE A 59 5.26 -6.94 4.10
CA ILE A 59 5.60 -8.35 4.38
C ILE A 59 5.36 -9.22 3.13
N THR A 60 4.29 -8.97 2.39
CA THR A 60 4.00 -9.67 1.13
C THR A 60 5.06 -9.35 0.08
N ASP A 61 5.40 -8.07 -0.06
CA ASP A 61 6.42 -7.63 -1.02
C ASP A 61 7.82 -8.17 -0.63
N LEU A 62 8.15 -8.25 0.68
CA LEU A 62 9.38 -8.86 1.18
C LEU A 62 9.43 -10.37 0.87
N LYS A 63 8.31 -11.10 1.03
CA LYS A 63 8.23 -12.51 0.64
C LYS A 63 8.49 -12.71 -0.85
N GLU A 64 7.92 -11.86 -1.71
CA GLU A 64 8.13 -11.94 -3.16
C GLU A 64 9.61 -11.70 -3.54
N VAL A 65 10.24 -10.67 -2.97
CA VAL A 65 11.66 -10.39 -3.20
C VAL A 65 12.54 -11.52 -2.65
N HIS A 66 12.23 -12.02 -1.46
CA HIS A 66 12.96 -13.13 -0.86
C HIS A 66 12.87 -14.39 -1.74
N GLN A 67 11.68 -14.75 -2.23
CA GLN A 67 11.51 -15.88 -3.16
C GLN A 67 12.32 -15.71 -4.45
N ARG A 68 12.41 -14.49 -5.01
CA ARG A 68 13.18 -14.23 -6.23
C ARG A 68 14.70 -14.26 -6.04
N CYS A 69 15.18 -13.81 -4.89
CA CYS A 69 16.61 -13.56 -4.66
C CYS A 69 17.29 -14.58 -3.75
N HIS A 70 16.54 -15.32 -2.93
CA HIS A 70 17.13 -16.23 -1.96
C HIS A 70 17.68 -17.49 -2.65
N PRO A 71 18.98 -17.83 -2.47
CA PRO A 71 19.63 -18.94 -3.17
C PRO A 71 18.85 -20.26 -3.05
N ARG A 72 18.32 -20.55 -1.87
CA ARG A 72 17.58 -21.78 -1.54
C ARG A 72 16.22 -21.94 -2.23
N GLU A 73 15.66 -20.88 -2.81
CA GLU A 73 14.41 -20.96 -3.57
C GLU A 73 14.65 -21.12 -5.08
N LYS A 74 15.89 -20.93 -5.58
CA LYS A 74 16.26 -21.22 -6.97
C LYS A 74 16.45 -22.71 -7.26
N ASP A 75 16.70 -23.50 -6.22
CA ASP A 75 17.02 -24.94 -6.34
C ASP A 75 15.77 -25.85 -6.37
N LYS A 76 14.57 -25.28 -6.51
CA LYS A 76 13.31 -26.03 -6.70
C LYS A 76 12.89 -25.97 -8.18
N GLU A 77 13.63 -26.65 -9.05
CA GLU A 77 13.17 -27.09 -10.37
C GLU A 77 13.15 -28.61 -10.43
#